data_AF-A0A917XX04-F1
#
_entry.id   AF-A0A917XX04-F1
#
_cell.length_a   1.000
_cell.length_b   1.000
_cell.length_c   1.000
_cell.angle_alpha   90.00
_cell.angle_beta   90.00
_cell.angle_gamma   90.00
#
_symmetry.space_group_name_H-M   'P 1'
#
loop_
_entity.id
_entity.type
_entity.pdbx_description
1 polymer ?
#
loop_
_entity_poly.entity_id
_entity_poly.type
_entity_poly.pdbx_seq_one_letter_code
_entity_poly.pdbx_strand_id
1 'polypeptide(L)' 'MSGGRVGGRRPKLTVDQAALAQRLYDEREKTVQQIADMFGVPRSTVYGHLDKTKTVPRQPKKTVVTKP' A
#
# COMPACT_ATOMS: atom_id res chain seq x y z
N MET A 1 -21.40 -21.00 -21.56
CA MET A 1 -20.02 -20.63 -21.19
C MET A 1 -20.10 -19.43 -20.26
N SER A 2 -19.82 -19.61 -18.98
CA SER A 2 -20.01 -18.58 -17.96
C SER A 2 -18.90 -17.52 -18.05
N GLY A 3 -19.15 -16.45 -18.81
CA GLY A 3 -18.39 -15.20 -18.73
C GLY A 3 -18.77 -14.47 -17.44
N GLY A 4 -18.33 -15.02 -16.31
CA GLY A 4 -18.55 -14.43 -14.99
C GLY A 4 -17.88 -13.06 -14.93
N ARG A 5 -18.69 -12.01 -14.83
CA ARG A 5 -18.25 -10.63 -14.64
C ARG A 5 -17.28 -10.59 -13.45
N VAL A 6 -16.03 -10.17 -13.66
CA VAL A 6 -15.18 -9.67 -12.57
C VAL A 6 -15.70 -8.26 -12.21
N GLY A 7 -16.88 -8.22 -11.61
CA GLY A 7 -17.54 -7.02 -11.13
C GLY A 7 -16.99 -6.65 -9.76
N GLY A 8 -15.79 -6.09 -9.74
CA GLY A 8 -15.16 -5.56 -8.53
C GLY A 8 -14.58 -4.17 -8.79
N ARG A 9 -14.47 -3.36 -7.73
CA ARG A 9 -13.75 -2.08 -7.79
C ARG A 9 -12.35 -2.34 -8.33
N ARG A 10 -11.99 -1.69 -9.44
CA ARG A 10 -10.64 -1.80 -10.03
C ARG A 10 -9.61 -1.46 -8.94
N PRO A 11 -8.59 -2.31 -8.72
CA PRO A 11 -7.52 -1.99 -7.81
C PRO A 11 -6.80 -0.74 -8.31
N LYS A 12 -6.41 0.13 -7.38
CA LYS A 12 -5.74 1.40 -7.71
C LYS A 12 -4.29 1.21 -8.18
N LEU A 13 -3.71 0.04 -7.92
CA LEU A 13 -2.41 -0.38 -8.44
C LEU A 13 -2.58 -1.73 -9.13
N THR A 14 -1.90 -1.91 -10.25
CA THR A 14 -1.74 -3.24 -10.86
C THR A 14 -0.76 -4.08 -10.05
N VAL A 15 -0.71 -5.40 -10.31
CA VAL A 15 0.25 -6.30 -9.66
C VAL A 15 1.69 -5.84 -9.91
N ASP A 16 2.02 -5.46 -11.15
CA ASP A 16 3.36 -4.97 -11.52
C ASP A 16 3.71 -3.65 -10.83
N GLN A 17 2.75 -2.72 -10.73
CA GLN A 17 2.95 -1.45 -10.00
C GLN A 17 3.17 -1.69 -8.51
N ALA A 18 2.45 -2.63 -7.91
CA ALA A 18 2.65 -3.01 -6.50
C ALA A 18 4.04 -3.64 -6.28
N ALA A 19 4.48 -4.52 -7.18
CA ALA A 19 5.82 -5.12 -7.11
C ALA A 19 6.93 -4.07 -7.25
N LEU A 20 6.78 -3.11 -8.18
CA LEU A 20 7.71 -2.00 -8.34
C LEU A 20 7.72 -1.09 -7.09
N ALA A 21 6.54 -0.75 -6.55
CA ALA A 21 6.42 0.03 -5.32
C ALA A 21 7.14 -0.65 -4.13
N GLN A 22 7.02 -1.97 -4.01
CA GLN A 22 7.70 -2.75 -2.98
C GLN A 22 9.23 -2.66 -3.11
N ARG A 23 9.77 -2.82 -4.32
CA ARG A 23 11.22 -2.73 -4.57
C ARG A 23 11.77 -1.35 -4.24
N LEU A 24 11.14 -0.28 -4.74
CA LEU A 24 11.56 1.10 -4.47
C LEU A 24 11.54 1.43 -2.97
N TYR A 25 10.55 0.89 -2.24
CA TYR A 25 10.47 1.04 -0.79
C TYR A 25 11.56 0.24 -0.06
N ASP A 26 11.77 -1.02 -0.44
CA ASP A 26 12.76 -1.92 0.16
C ASP A 26 14.18 -1.40 -0.04
N GLU A 27 14.50 -0.93 -1.24
CA GLU A 27 15.81 -0.36 -1.61
C GLU A 27 16.04 1.05 -1.04
N ARG A 28 15.01 1.65 -0.40
CA ARG A 28 15.02 3.02 0.12
C ARG A 28 15.37 4.08 -0.94
N GLU A 29 15.17 3.75 -2.22
CA GLU A 29 15.46 4.65 -3.35
C GLU A 29 14.50 5.85 -3.36
N LYS A 30 13.24 5.62 -2.96
CA LYS A 30 12.20 6.66 -2.89
C LYS A 30 11.41 6.60 -1.59
N THR A 31 10.98 7.76 -1.14
CA THR A 31 10.01 7.85 -0.05
C THR A 31 8.64 7.34 -0.50
N VAL A 32 7.81 6.90 0.45
CA VAL A 32 6.44 6.44 0.15
C VAL A 32 5.60 7.52 -0.54
N GLN A 33 5.86 8.80 -0.24
CA GLN A 33 5.16 9.91 -0.90
C GLN A 33 5.53 10.00 -2.38
N GLN A 34 6.82 9.97 -2.71
CA GLN A 34 7.28 9.99 -4.11
C GLN A 34 6.79 8.77 -4.91
N ILE A 35 6.72 7.60 -4.28
CA ILE A 35 6.14 6.39 -4.89
C ILE A 35 4.63 6.59 -5.17
N ALA A 36 3.91 7.20 -4.22
CA ALA A 36 2.49 7.49 -4.37
C ALA A 36 2.23 8.49 -5.51
N ASP A 37 3.03 9.55 -5.59
CA ASP A 37 2.97 10.58 -6.62
C ASP A 37 3.26 9.97 -8.02
N MET A 38 4.25 9.06 -8.11
CA MET A 38 4.60 8.36 -9.36
C MET A 38 3.42 7.57 -9.95
N PHE A 39 2.59 6.96 -9.10
CA PHE A 39 1.43 6.19 -9.54
C PHE A 39 0.11 6.99 -9.52
N GLY A 40 0.13 8.26 -9.11
CA GLY A 40 -1.08 9.07 -8.97
C GLY A 40 -2.08 8.52 -7.95
N VAL A 41 -1.58 7.84 -6.90
CA VAL A 41 -2.42 7.23 -5.86
C VAL A 41 -2.19 7.88 -4.49
N PRO A 42 -3.16 7.82 -3.57
CA PRO A 42 -2.92 8.22 -2.18
C PRO A 42 -1.82 7.36 -1.52
N ARG A 43 -0.99 7.96 -0.66
CA ARG A 43 0.04 7.27 0.12
C ARG A 43 -0.47 6.03 0.88
N SER A 44 -1.71 6.08 1.37
CA SER A 44 -2.38 4.94 2.03
C SER A 44 -2.59 3.74 1.10
N THR A 45 -2.76 3.98 -0.21
CA THR A 45 -2.87 2.94 -1.23
C THR A 45 -1.55 2.18 -1.35
N VAL A 46 -0.41 2.89 -1.33
CA VAL A 46 0.92 2.28 -1.35
C VAL A 46 1.09 1.36 -0.13
N TYR A 47 0.85 1.86 1.09
CA TYR A 47 0.89 1.01 2.30
C TYR A 47 -0.07 -0.18 2.27
N GLY A 48 -1.20 -0.07 1.57
CA GLY A 48 -2.13 -1.18 1.39
C GLY A 48 -1.56 -2.34 0.57
N HIS A 49 -0.58 -2.04 -0.30
CA HIS A 49 0.03 -2.99 -1.24
C HIS A 49 1.47 -3.38 -0.87
N LEU A 50 2.08 -2.73 0.12
CA LEU A 50 3.37 -3.20 0.64
C LEU A 50 3.19 -4.48 1.45
N ASP A 51 4.17 -5.38 1.35
CA ASP A 51 4.22 -6.64 2.09
C ASP A 51 4.27 -6.37 3.59
N LYS A 52 3.15 -6.65 4.27
CA LYS A 52 2.97 -6.37 5.69
C LYS A 52 3.89 -7.19 6.61
N THR A 53 4.45 -8.28 6.08
CA THR A 53 5.43 -9.14 6.76
C THR A 53 6.84 -8.55 6.72
N LYS A 54 7.15 -7.77 5.68
CA LYS A 54 8.44 -7.09 5.48
C LYS A 54 8.42 -5.64 5.96
N THR A 55 7.29 -4.95 5.82
CA THR A 55 7.13 -3.62 6.42
C THR A 55 7.05 -3.77 7.92
N VAL A 56 7.95 -3.10 8.64
CA VAL A 56 7.98 -3.01 10.11
C VAL A 56 6.56 -3.06 10.71
N PRO A 57 6.32 -3.93 11.72
CA PRO A 57 4.98 -4.14 12.25
C PRO A 57 4.37 -2.80 12.61
N ARG A 58 3.10 -2.60 12.23
CA ARG A 58 2.31 -1.45 12.67
C ARG A 58 2.52 -1.31 14.17
N GLN A 59 3.10 -0.20 14.62
CA GLN A 59 3.05 0.13 16.03
C GLN A 59 1.57 0.06 16.43
N PRO A 60 1.20 -0.73 17.45
CA PRO A 60 -0.15 -0.71 17.96
C PRO A 60 -0.46 0.74 18.26
N LYS A 61 -1.59 1.23 17.74
CA LYS A 61 -2.06 2.58 18.01
C LYS A 61 -2.00 2.74 19.52
N LYS A 62 -1.10 3.60 20.03
CA LYS A 62 -1.20 4.06 21.41
C LYS A 62 -2.53 4.79 21.48
N THR A 63 -3.58 4.08 21.87
CA THR A 63 -4.76 4.68 22.47
C THR A 63 -4.20 5.51 23.61
N VAL A 64 -4.15 6.82 23.38
CA VAL A 64 -3.97 7.79 24.46
C VAL A 64 -5.18 7.57 25.35
N VAL A 65 -5.02 6.74 26.36
CA VAL A 65 -5.97 6.63 27.47
C VAL A 65 -5.83 7.94 28.21
N THR A 66 -6.74 8.86 27.92
CA THR A 66 -7.03 10.02 28.76
C THR A 66 -7.36 9.50 30.15
N LYS A 67 -6.51 9.79 31.13
CA LYS A 67 -6.78 9.53 32.54
C LYS A 67 -7.39 10.81 33.14
N PRO A 68 -8.52 10.76 33.88
CA PRO A 68 -9.01 11.89 34.66
C PRO A 68 -8.06 12.22 35.82
#